data_AF-A0A2E0M3Q7-F1
#
_entry.id   AF-A0A2E0M3Q7-F1
#
_cell.length_a   1.000
_cell.length_b   1.000
_cell.length_c   1.000
_cell.angle_alpha   90.00
_cell.angle_beta   90.00
_cell.angle_gamma   90.00
#
_symmetry.space_group_name_H-M   'P 1'
#
loop_
_entity.id
_entity.type
_entity.pdbx_description
1 polymer ?
#
loop_
_entity_poly.entity_id
_entity_poly.type
_entity_poly.pdbx_seq_one_letter_code
_entity_poly.pdbx_strand_id
1 'polypeptide(L)'
;MKYKIMKTHKERMCSNMTYRVGEIETTYGKLLHSFGKPYPCDGYKVDAEWTLQFDDGQVATIYNWKDGHNYLGEDGTSVEDITDWHIGGRKEIVVRRVKEILAREEVTA
;
A
#
# COMPACT_ATOMS: atom_id res chain seq x y z
N MET A 1 4.82 -7.07 20.09
CA MET A 1 5.58 -5.86 19.71
C MET A 1 4.60 -4.84 19.11
N LYS A 2 4.59 -3.62 19.65
CA LYS A 2 3.61 -2.54 19.44
C LYS A 2 4.08 -1.66 18.28
N TYR A 3 3.63 -1.88 17.06
CA TYR A 3 3.82 -0.87 16.02
C TYR A 3 2.67 0.11 16.12
N LYS A 4 2.98 1.39 16.31
CA LYS A 4 1.98 2.45 16.17
C LYS A 4 2.18 3.09 14.81
N ILE A 5 1.19 2.98 13.92
CA ILE A 5 1.17 3.80 12.71
C ILE A 5 1.01 5.24 13.19
N MET A 6 2.04 6.05 12.98
CA MET A 6 2.03 7.43 13.49
C MET A 6 1.13 8.31 12.64
N LYS A 7 1.10 8.06 11.33
CA LYS A 7 0.28 8.78 10.36
C LYS A 7 -0.01 7.87 9.17
N THR A 8 -1.29 7.77 8.82
CA THR A 8 -1.69 7.59 7.43
C THR A 8 -1.85 9.02 6.89
N HIS A 9 -1.07 9.36 5.86
CA HIS A 9 -1.15 10.64 5.13
C HIS A 9 -0.60 11.89 5.85
N LYS A 10 0.57 12.35 5.40
CA LYS A 10 0.95 13.76 5.47
C LYS A 10 1.70 14.12 4.19
N GLU A 11 1.06 14.94 3.36
CA GLU A 11 1.56 15.59 2.13
C GLU A 11 1.77 14.69 0.89
N ARG A 12 1.54 15.30 -0.28
CA ARG A 12 1.50 14.72 -1.63
C ARG A 12 2.88 14.12 -1.98
N MET A 13 3.05 12.81 -1.84
CA MET A 13 4.34 12.13 -2.04
C MET A 13 4.18 10.87 -2.88
N CYS A 14 3.77 11.04 -4.14
CA CYS A 14 4.05 10.05 -5.17
C CYS A 14 5.56 9.84 -5.25
N SER A 15 6.06 8.64 -4.99
CA SER A 15 7.49 8.29 -4.90
C SER A 15 8.21 8.74 -3.61
N ASN A 16 7.90 8.11 -2.48
CA ASN A 16 8.54 8.34 -1.16
C ASN A 16 10.05 8.03 -1.05
N MET A 17 10.84 8.11 -2.13
CA MET A 17 12.19 7.55 -2.20
C MET A 17 12.22 6.10 -1.67
N THR A 18 11.12 5.38 -1.91
CA THR A 18 10.92 3.97 -1.60
C THR A 18 11.07 3.18 -2.89
N TYR A 19 11.56 1.95 -2.79
CA TYR A 19 11.62 1.01 -3.90
C TYR A 19 10.91 -0.27 -3.49
N ARG A 20 10.46 -1.08 -4.47
CA ARG A 20 9.82 -2.38 -4.18
C ARG A 20 10.78 -3.22 -3.35
N VAL A 21 10.34 -3.60 -2.15
CA VAL A 21 11.05 -4.48 -1.22
C VAL A 21 10.26 -5.76 -0.93
N GLY A 22 9.02 -5.84 -1.40
CA GLY A 22 8.21 -7.04 -1.28
C GLY A 22 6.85 -6.87 -1.94
N GLU A 23 5.99 -7.85 -1.69
CA GLU A 23 4.63 -7.94 -2.21
C GLU A 23 3.70 -8.57 -1.17
N ILE A 24 2.41 -8.35 -1.37
CA ILE A 24 1.34 -8.87 -0.54
C ILE A 24 0.10 -9.13 -1.38
N GLU A 25 -0.47 -10.33 -1.20
CA GLU A 25 -1.76 -10.68 -1.77
C GLU A 25 -2.87 -10.28 -0.78
N THR A 26 -3.74 -9.35 -1.17
CA THR A 26 -4.84 -8.85 -0.34
C THR A 26 -5.84 -8.09 -1.19
N THR A 27 -7.09 -7.96 -0.75
CA THR A 27 -8.09 -7.18 -1.49
C THR A 27 -7.94 -5.67 -1.27
N TYR A 28 -8.36 -4.87 -2.26
CA TYR A 28 -8.49 -3.42 -2.12
C TYR A 28 -9.34 -3.02 -0.90
N GLY A 29 -10.47 -3.70 -0.70
CA GLY A 29 -11.36 -3.45 0.44
C GLY A 29 -10.68 -3.64 1.79
N LYS A 30 -9.80 -4.63 1.92
CA LYS A 30 -9.02 -4.86 3.16
C LYS A 30 -8.01 -3.74 3.39
N LEU A 31 -7.30 -3.30 2.34
CA LEU A 31 -6.41 -2.14 2.42
C LEU A 31 -7.17 -0.86 2.80
N LEU A 32 -8.34 -0.64 2.20
CA LEU A 32 -9.21 0.48 2.50
C LEU A 32 -9.66 0.47 3.97
N HIS A 33 -10.05 -0.70 4.48
CA HIS A 33 -10.45 -0.87 5.87
C HIS A 33 -9.29 -0.60 6.84
N SER A 34 -8.12 -1.20 6.58
CA SER A 34 -6.96 -1.10 7.47
C SER A 34 -6.27 0.26 7.44
N PHE A 35 -6.21 0.91 6.27
CA PHE A 35 -5.38 2.10 6.06
C PHE A 35 -6.16 3.36 5.65
N GLY A 36 -7.46 3.24 5.35
CA GLY A 36 -8.27 4.32 4.81
C GLY A 36 -8.11 4.47 3.30
N LYS A 37 -8.62 5.59 2.75
CA LYS A 37 -8.61 5.83 1.29
C LYS A 37 -7.18 5.97 0.75
N PRO A 38 -6.87 5.38 -0.43
CA PRO A 38 -5.58 5.61 -1.08
C PRO A 38 -5.44 7.07 -1.51
N TYR A 39 -4.19 7.46 -1.77
CA TYR A 39 -3.88 8.81 -2.23
C TYR A 39 -3.91 8.89 -3.76
N PRO A 40 -4.51 9.94 -4.35
CA PRO A 40 -4.48 10.14 -5.80
C PRO A 40 -3.07 10.52 -6.25
N CYS A 41 -2.48 9.71 -7.12
CA CYS A 41 -1.12 9.94 -7.62
C CYS A 41 -1.10 10.65 -8.98
N ASP A 42 -0.11 10.35 -9.84
CA ASP A 42 0.04 10.95 -11.17
C ASP A 42 -0.94 10.38 -12.22
N GLY A 43 -1.65 9.30 -11.87
CA GLY A 43 -2.63 8.66 -12.74
C GLY A 43 -2.02 7.86 -13.90
N TYR A 44 -0.73 7.52 -13.85
CA TYR A 44 -0.06 6.87 -14.98
C TYR A 44 0.23 5.38 -14.78
N LYS A 45 0.89 4.99 -13.67
CA LYS A 45 1.33 3.58 -13.48
C LYS A 45 0.64 2.84 -12.35
N VAL A 46 0.01 3.62 -11.48
CA VAL A 46 -0.49 3.17 -10.19
C VAL A 46 -1.90 3.74 -10.07
N ASP A 47 -2.85 2.85 -9.78
CA ASP A 47 -4.27 3.14 -9.60
C ASP A 47 -4.55 3.55 -8.15
N ALA A 48 -3.88 2.91 -7.19
CA ALA A 48 -3.96 3.24 -5.77
C ALA A 48 -2.61 3.13 -5.08
N GLU A 49 -2.30 4.11 -4.21
CA GLU A 49 -1.11 4.12 -3.36
C GLU A 49 -1.47 4.49 -1.92
N TRP A 50 -0.90 3.77 -0.96
CA TRP A 50 -0.89 4.11 0.45
C TRP A 50 0.54 4.41 0.90
N THR A 51 0.68 5.32 1.85
CA THR A 51 1.94 5.61 2.54
C THR A 51 1.75 5.46 4.04
N LEU A 52 2.56 4.61 4.66
CA LEU A 52 2.53 4.33 6.09
C LEU A 52 3.83 4.81 6.73
N GLN A 53 3.73 5.64 7.76
CA GLN A 53 4.87 6.04 8.58
C GLN A 53 4.82 5.32 9.93
N PHE A 54 5.87 4.55 10.23
CA PHE A 54 6.06 3.88 11.51
C PHE A 54 6.74 4.80 12.53
N ASP A 55 6.61 4.46 13.80
CA ASP A 55 7.16 5.21 14.94
C ASP A 55 8.69 5.28 14.98
N ASP A 56 9.37 4.28 14.43
CA ASP A 56 10.82 4.26 14.25
C ASP A 56 11.30 5.04 13.00
N GLY A 57 10.41 5.80 12.35
CA GLY A 57 10.72 6.62 11.19
C GLY A 57 10.80 5.83 9.88
N GLN A 58 10.58 4.52 9.89
CA GLN A 58 10.47 3.74 8.67
C GLN A 58 9.21 4.12 7.89
N VAL A 59 9.30 4.07 6.56
CA VAL A 59 8.19 4.34 5.64
C VAL A 59 7.94 3.11 4.78
N ALA A 60 6.66 2.75 4.63
CA ALA A 60 6.19 1.80 3.63
C ALA A 60 5.28 2.51 2.62
N THR A 61 5.35 2.11 1.36
CA THR A 61 4.27 2.35 0.41
C THR A 61 3.60 1.04 0.03
N ILE A 62 2.31 1.06 -0.26
CA ILE A 62 1.55 -0.08 -0.79
C ILE A 62 0.90 0.40 -2.07
N TYR A 63 1.11 -0.29 -3.19
CA TYR A 63 0.65 0.18 -4.49
C TYR A 63 0.50 -0.96 -5.49
N ASN A 64 -0.43 -0.83 -6.43
CA ASN A 64 -0.48 -1.68 -7.61
C ASN A 64 0.53 -1.19 -8.66
N TRP A 65 0.90 -2.01 -9.63
CA TRP A 65 1.90 -1.60 -10.62
C TRP A 65 1.61 -2.11 -12.01
N LYS A 66 1.14 -1.19 -12.87
CA LYS A 66 0.96 -1.41 -14.32
C LYS A 66 -0.03 -2.51 -14.71
N ASP A 67 -0.89 -2.90 -13.79
CA ASP A 67 -1.92 -3.93 -13.92
C ASP A 67 -3.34 -3.36 -13.96
N GLY A 68 -3.52 -2.11 -13.53
CA GLY A 68 -4.80 -1.40 -13.55
C GLY A 68 -5.00 -0.45 -14.73
N HIS A 69 -6.15 0.21 -14.72
CA HIS A 69 -6.62 1.08 -15.79
C HIS A 69 -5.69 2.27 -16.08
N ASN A 70 -5.00 2.79 -15.06
CA ASN A 70 -4.09 3.92 -15.26
C ASN A 70 -2.98 3.61 -16.29
N TYR A 71 -2.51 2.36 -16.34
CA TYR A 71 -1.45 1.96 -17.28
C TYR A 71 -1.97 1.24 -18.52
N LEU A 72 -2.98 0.38 -18.37
CA LEU A 72 -3.49 -0.49 -19.44
C LEU A 72 -4.77 0.03 -20.10
N GLY A 73 -5.35 1.14 -19.64
CA GLY A 73 -6.63 1.63 -20.14
C GLY A 73 -7.76 0.64 -19.86
N GLU A 74 -8.65 0.42 -20.83
CA GLU A 74 -9.81 -0.49 -20.69
C GLU A 74 -9.41 -1.95 -20.44
N ASP A 75 -8.21 -2.36 -20.86
CA ASP A 75 -7.67 -3.71 -20.63
C ASP A 75 -7.10 -3.91 -19.21
N GLY A 76 -7.04 -2.84 -18.42
CA GLY A 76 -6.57 -2.88 -17.04
C GLY A 76 -7.57 -3.54 -16.09
N THR A 77 -7.06 -4.02 -14.95
CA THR A 77 -7.88 -4.50 -13.85
C THR A 77 -8.47 -3.32 -13.09
N SER A 78 -9.77 -3.36 -12.79
CA SER A 78 -10.38 -2.35 -11.93
C SER A 78 -9.72 -2.35 -10.56
N VAL A 79 -9.47 -1.16 -9.99
CA VAL A 79 -8.67 -1.02 -8.77
C VAL A 79 -9.25 -1.80 -7.58
N GLU A 80 -10.57 -1.95 -7.56
CA GLU A 80 -11.31 -2.73 -6.56
C GLU A 80 -11.04 -4.24 -6.65
N ASP A 81 -10.69 -4.74 -7.84
CA ASP A 81 -10.44 -6.16 -8.14
C ASP A 81 -8.96 -6.55 -8.07
N ILE A 82 -8.04 -5.58 -7.87
CA ILE A 82 -6.61 -5.86 -7.74
C ILE A 82 -6.33 -6.59 -6.41
N THR A 83 -5.63 -7.72 -6.51
CA THR A 83 -5.22 -8.53 -5.37
C THR A 83 -3.72 -8.59 -5.14
N ASP A 84 -2.90 -8.34 -6.16
CA ASP A 84 -1.44 -8.30 -6.03
C ASP A 84 -0.97 -6.86 -5.78
N TRP A 85 -0.39 -6.63 -4.61
CA TRP A 85 0.06 -5.30 -4.20
C TRP A 85 1.55 -5.32 -3.90
N HIS A 86 2.27 -4.35 -4.46
CA HIS A 86 3.67 -4.13 -4.14
C HIS A 86 3.82 -3.38 -2.82
N ILE A 87 4.86 -3.73 -2.07
CA ILE A 87 5.29 -3.01 -0.88
C ILE A 87 6.61 -2.31 -1.19
N GLY A 88 6.58 -0.98 -1.14
CA GLY A 88 7.75 -0.13 -1.22
C GLY A 88 8.33 0.18 0.16
N GLY A 89 9.64 0.35 0.24
CA GLY A 89 10.33 0.65 1.48
C GLY A 89 11.82 0.89 1.28
N ARG A 90 12.51 1.24 2.37
CA ARG A 90 13.99 1.30 2.41
C ARG A 90 14.63 0.08 3.09
N LYS A 91 13.81 -0.75 3.74
CA LYS A 91 14.23 -1.95 4.47
C LYS A 91 13.12 -2.97 4.40
N GLU A 92 13.46 -4.25 4.26
CA GLU A 92 12.50 -5.36 4.17
C GLU A 92 11.62 -5.51 5.41
N ILE A 93 12.05 -4.99 6.57
CA ILE A 93 11.27 -5.03 7.82
C ILE A 93 9.86 -4.44 7.66
N VAL A 94 9.68 -3.49 6.74
CA VAL A 94 8.37 -2.88 6.51
C VAL A 94 7.39 -3.85 5.87
N VAL A 95 7.86 -4.80 5.07
CA VAL A 95 7.04 -5.87 4.48
C VAL A 95 6.40 -6.71 5.58
N ARG A 96 7.21 -7.16 6.55
CA ARG A 96 6.74 -7.94 7.69
C ARG A 96 5.68 -7.17 8.48
N ARG A 97 5.89 -5.88 8.73
CA ARG A 97 4.96 -5.04 9.49
C ARG A 97 3.62 -4.86 8.78
N VAL A 98 3.63 -4.62 7.47
CA VAL A 98 2.40 -4.52 6.66
C VAL A 98 1.61 -5.83 6.74
N LYS A 99 2.28 -6.97 6.54
CA LYS A 99 1.66 -8.30 6.66
C LYS A 99 1.08 -8.55 8.06
N GLU A 100 1.82 -8.19 9.12
CA GLU A 100 1.35 -8.31 10.51
C GLU A 100 0.14 -7.43 10.82
N ILE A 101 0.02 -6.24 10.21
CA ILE A 101 -1.16 -5.38 10.37
C ILE A 101 -2.37 -6.03 9.69
N LEU A 102 -2.23 -6.47 8.44
CA LEU A 102 -3.34 -7.08 7.70
C LEU A 102 -3.79 -8.43 8.27
N ALA A 103 -2.89 -9.20 8.88
CA ALA A 103 -3.25 -10.48 9.51
C ALA A 103 -4.03 -10.30 10.83
N ARG A 104 -3.87 -9.18 11.54
CA ARG A 104 -4.58 -8.95 12.81
C ARG A 104 -6.06 -8.68 12.62
N GLU A 105 -6.43 -8.03 11.52
CA GLU A 105 -7.83 -7.74 11.20
C GLU A 105 -8.65 -9.02 10.94
N GLU A 106 -8.00 -10.14 10.59
CA GLU A 106 -8.67 -11.44 10.42
C GLU A 106 -9.04 -12.11 11.75
N VAL A 107 -8.44 -11.68 12.86
CA VAL A 107 -8.69 -12.25 14.20
C VAL A 107 -9.72 -11.44 14.98
N THR A 108 -10.03 -10.22 14.52
CA THR A 108 -11.00 -9.31 15.14
C THR A 108 -12.34 -9.20 14.40
N ALA A 109 -12.49 -9.88 13.26
CA ALA A 109 -13.74 -10.03 12.50
C ALA A 109 -14.48 -11.31 12.88
#